data_AF-A0A2L2N6V6-F1
#
_entry.id   AF-A0A2L2N6V6-F1
#
_cell.length_a   1.000
_cell.length_b   1.000
_cell.length_c   1.000
_cell.angle_alpha   90.00
_cell.angle_beta   90.00
_cell.angle_gamma   90.00
#
_symmetry.space_group_name_H-M   'P 1'
#
loop_
_entity.id
_entity.type
_entity.pdbx_description
1 polymer ?
#
loop_
_entity_poly.entity_id
_entity_poly.type
_entity_poly.pdbx_seq_one_letter_code
_entity_poly.pdbx_strand_id
1 'polypeptide(L)'
;MSSNLSRSRNRAFVIAGLGIALLIAIFLSPLASKNPDGLDRVSQDLKFDSKELGEKPAQKLPFYGIFDEYALRGVPEAIATPLAGLIGTLATFGLAWGIGKLVIRGSSLPSTQYDADSDSDAPD
;
A
#
# COMPACT_ATOMS: atom_id res chain seq x y z
N MET A 1 -32.95 5.02 -11.80
CA MET A 1 -32.50 5.40 -10.43
C MET A 1 -31.58 4.36 -9.76
N SER A 2 -31.20 3.26 -10.42
CA SER A 2 -30.44 2.14 -9.82
C SER A 2 -28.91 2.25 -9.89
N SER A 3 -28.36 3.09 -10.78
CA SER A 3 -26.91 3.27 -10.95
C SER A 3 -26.24 4.00 -9.76
N ASN A 4 -26.97 4.93 -9.13
CA ASN A 4 -26.47 5.67 -7.96
C ASN A 4 -26.33 4.77 -6.72
N LEU A 5 -27.23 3.78 -6.54
CA LEU A 5 -27.17 2.83 -5.42
C LEU A 5 -25.98 1.87 -5.52
N SER A 6 -25.64 1.40 -6.73
CA SER A 6 -24.47 0.53 -6.93
C SER A 6 -23.16 1.30 -6.67
N ARG A 7 -23.06 2.53 -7.19
CA ARG A 7 -21.88 3.38 -6.99
C ARG A 7 -21.68 3.78 -5.52
N SER A 8 -22.76 4.06 -4.78
CA SER A 8 -22.67 4.37 -3.34
C SER A 8 -22.27 3.16 -2.52
N ARG A 9 -22.79 1.96 -2.83
CA ARG A 9 -22.46 0.72 -2.13
C ARG A 9 -20.99 0.32 -2.32
N ASN A 10 -20.46 0.46 -3.54
CA ASN A 10 -19.04 0.18 -3.79
C ASN A 10 -18.12 1.17 -3.05
N ARG A 11 -18.48 2.47 -3.02
CA ARG A 11 -17.74 3.47 -2.25
C ARG A 11 -17.79 3.20 -0.76
N ALA A 12 -18.96 2.85 -0.23
CA ALA A 12 -19.13 2.50 1.18
C ALA A 12 -18.27 1.29 1.54
N PHE A 13 -18.22 0.26 0.69
CA PHE A 13 -17.38 -0.91 0.88
C PHE A 13 -15.88 -0.57 0.90
N VAL A 14 -15.41 0.24 -0.05
CA VAL A 14 -14.00 0.66 -0.11
C VAL A 14 -13.62 1.50 1.12
N ILE A 15 -14.46 2.44 1.53
CA ILE A 15 -14.21 3.28 2.71
C ILE A 15 -14.22 2.43 3.98
N ALA A 16 -15.18 1.52 4.12
CA ALA A 16 -15.25 0.62 5.26
C ALA A 16 -14.03 -0.32 5.33
N GLY A 17 -13.65 -0.92 4.21
CA GLY A 17 -12.48 -1.79 4.11
C GLY A 17 -11.17 -1.05 4.44
N LEU A 18 -10.98 0.16 3.91
CA LEU A 18 -9.83 0.99 4.23
C LEU A 18 -9.83 1.39 5.72
N GLY A 19 -10.97 1.78 6.28
CA GLY A 19 -11.10 2.11 7.70
C GLY A 19 -10.74 0.95 8.61
N ILE A 20 -11.18 -0.27 8.28
CA ILE A 20 -10.82 -1.50 9.02
C ILE A 20 -9.31 -1.78 8.91
N ALA A 21 -8.73 -1.65 7.71
CA ALA A 21 -7.29 -1.86 7.52
C ALA A 21 -6.45 -0.87 8.35
N LEU A 22 -6.86 0.40 8.40
CA LEU A 22 -6.21 1.42 9.22
C LEU A 22 -6.36 1.15 10.71
N LEU A 23 -7.54 0.71 11.16
CA LEU A 23 -7.73 0.28 12.55
C LEU A 23 -6.80 -0.88 12.90
N ILE A 24 -6.71 -1.90 12.06
CA ILE A 24 -5.78 -3.01 12.29
C ILE A 24 -4.34 -2.51 12.34
N ALA A 25 -3.91 -1.70 11.38
CA ALA A 25 -2.55 -1.17 11.32
C ALA A 25 -2.17 -0.35 12.57
N ILE A 26 -3.11 0.41 13.14
CA ILE A 26 -2.86 1.24 14.32
C ILE A 26 -2.93 0.42 15.62
N PHE A 27 -3.91 -0.48 15.74
CA PHE A 27 -4.21 -1.17 17.01
C PHE A 27 -3.52 -2.53 17.17
N LEU A 28 -3.17 -3.23 16.08
CA LEU A 28 -2.38 -4.48 16.16
C LEU A 28 -0.87 -4.24 16.12
N SER A 29 -0.41 -3.09 15.63
CA SER A 29 1.02 -2.75 15.56
C SER A 29 1.74 -2.70 16.92
N PRO A 30 1.13 -2.23 18.03
CA PRO A 30 1.72 -2.30 19.36
C PRO A 30 1.90 -3.73 19.90
N LEU A 31 1.28 -4.74 19.27
CA LEU A 31 1.46 -6.16 19.61
C LEU A 31 2.60 -6.82 18.83
N ALA A 32 3.37 -6.06 18.03
CA ALA A 32 4.57 -6.57 17.39
C ALA A 32 5.57 -7.06 18.46
N SER A 33 6.04 -8.30 18.30
CA SER A 33 6.92 -8.94 19.28
C SER A 33 8.26 -8.22 19.35
N LYS A 34 8.68 -7.88 20.58
CA LYS A 34 10.00 -7.30 20.90
C LYS A 34 11.14 -8.33 20.92
N ASN A 35 10.87 -9.57 20.52
CA ASN A 35 11.87 -10.62 20.57
C ASN A 35 12.91 -10.41 19.47
N PRO A 36 14.19 -10.70 19.74
CA PRO A 36 15.25 -10.62 18.74
C PRO A 36 14.88 -11.50 17.56
N ASP A 37 14.94 -10.93 16.36
CA ASP A 37 14.70 -11.70 15.14
C ASP A 37 15.83 -12.74 14.94
N GLY A 38 15.65 -13.65 13.99
CA GLY A 38 16.65 -14.69 13.74
C GLY A 38 18.03 -14.16 13.33
N LEU A 39 18.13 -12.93 12.83
CA LEU A 39 19.41 -12.31 12.46
C LEU A 39 20.08 -11.67 13.68
N ASP A 40 19.31 -10.97 14.50
CA ASP A 40 19.74 -10.36 15.75
C ASP A 40 20.21 -11.45 16.74
N ARG A 41 19.43 -12.53 16.89
CA ARG A 41 19.79 -13.68 17.73
C ARG A 41 21.11 -14.33 17.30
N VAL A 42 21.30 -14.54 15.99
CA VAL A 42 22.54 -15.10 15.45
C VAL A 42 23.72 -14.13 15.61
N SER A 43 23.47 -12.82 15.52
CA SER A 43 24.50 -11.79 15.73
C SER A 43 25.00 -11.74 17.17
N GLN A 44 24.08 -11.89 18.15
CA GLN A 44 24.38 -11.98 19.59
C GLN A 44 25.11 -13.29 19.92
N ASP A 45 24.62 -14.43 19.39
CA ASP A 45 25.23 -15.75 19.63
C ASP A 45 26.66 -15.84 19.07
N LEU A 46 26.93 -15.17 17.94
CA LEU A 46 28.24 -15.14 17.29
C LEU A 46 29.15 -13.97 17.74
N LYS A 47 28.69 -13.15 18.69
CA LYS A 47 29.41 -11.98 19.21
C LYS A 47 29.83 -10.97 18.12
N PHE A 48 29.05 -10.83 17.05
CA PHE A 48 29.32 -9.85 15.99
C PHE A 48 29.09 -8.41 16.46
N ASP A 49 28.12 -8.21 17.33
CA ASP A 49 27.82 -7.02 18.13
C ASP A 49 29.03 -6.46 18.92
N SER A 50 29.92 -7.33 19.42
CA SER A 50 31.13 -6.91 20.14
C SER A 50 32.39 -6.78 19.27
N LYS A 51 32.34 -7.19 17.99
CA LYS A 51 33.40 -6.97 16.99
C LYS A 51 33.28 -5.65 16.23
N GLU A 52 32.39 -4.77 16.66
CA GLU A 52 32.10 -3.44 16.08
C GLU A 52 33.21 -2.39 16.34
N LEU A 53 34.49 -2.77 16.23
CA LEU A 53 35.64 -1.84 16.27
C LEU A 53 35.82 -1.04 14.96
N GLY A 54 34.76 -0.88 14.16
CA GLY A 54 34.80 -0.13 12.91
C GLY A 54 33.43 0.38 12.50
N GLU A 55 33.41 1.57 11.90
CA GLU A 55 32.21 2.26 11.39
C GLU A 55 31.28 1.27 10.67
N LYS A 56 30.07 1.09 11.21
CA LYS A 56 29.07 0.20 10.60
C LYS A 56 28.89 0.64 9.14
N PRO A 57 28.90 -0.27 8.14
CA PRO A 57 28.63 0.11 6.74
C PRO A 57 27.31 0.88 6.60
N ALA A 58 26.35 0.58 7.47
CA ALA A 58 25.09 1.31 7.61
C ALA A 58 25.29 2.80 7.95
N GLN A 59 26.28 3.18 8.76
CA GLN A 59 26.60 4.58 9.12
C GLN A 59 27.04 5.42 7.92
N LYS A 60 27.49 4.80 6.82
CA LYS A 60 27.87 5.50 5.59
C LYS A 60 26.70 5.78 4.66
N LEU A 61 25.52 5.26 4.97
CA LEU A 61 24.32 5.52 4.19
C LEU A 61 23.71 6.87 4.59
N PRO A 62 23.28 7.70 3.62
CA PRO A 62 22.68 9.00 3.90
C PRO A 62 21.37 8.90 4.73
N PHE A 63 20.77 7.70 4.79
CA PHE A 63 19.53 7.42 5.52
C PHE A 63 19.78 6.97 6.98
N TYR A 64 21.02 6.72 7.39
CA TYR A 64 21.35 6.28 8.75
C TYR A 64 21.00 7.33 9.83
N GLY A 65 21.03 8.61 9.46
CA GLY A 65 20.57 9.68 10.37
C GLY A 65 19.06 9.64 10.67
N ILE A 66 18.30 8.89 9.87
CA ILE A 66 16.83 8.88 9.89
C ILE A 66 16.30 7.64 10.64
N PHE A 67 17.03 6.52 10.58
CA PHE A 67 16.61 5.25 11.16
C PHE A 67 17.61 4.73 12.19
N ASP A 68 17.12 4.37 13.37
CA ASP A 68 17.86 3.68 14.41
C ASP A 68 17.16 2.34 14.66
N GLU A 69 17.82 1.24 14.31
CA GLU A 69 17.32 -0.14 14.51
C GLU A 69 15.82 -0.31 14.16
N TYR A 70 15.48 -0.08 12.88
CA TYR A 70 14.12 -0.12 12.30
C TYR A 70 13.14 0.98 12.75
N ALA A 71 13.47 1.78 13.77
CA ALA A 71 12.67 2.90 14.22
C ALA A 71 13.13 4.23 13.61
N LEU A 72 12.22 5.21 13.50
CA LEU A 72 12.59 6.57 13.15
C LEU A 72 13.28 7.22 14.35
N ARG A 73 14.49 7.74 14.13
CA ARG A 73 15.29 8.39 15.18
C ARG A 73 14.53 9.58 15.77
N GLY A 74 14.28 9.55 17.08
CA GLY A 74 13.56 10.60 17.81
C GLY A 74 12.03 10.39 17.94
N VAL A 75 11.49 9.28 17.43
CA VAL A 75 10.10 8.90 17.64
C VAL A 75 10.05 7.72 18.63
N PRO A 76 9.22 7.77 19.69
CA PRO A 76 9.02 6.62 20.56
C PRO A 76 8.61 5.40 19.75
N GLU A 77 9.18 4.23 20.04
CA GLU A 77 8.89 2.96 19.35
C GLU A 77 7.37 2.69 19.27
N ALA A 78 6.64 2.98 20.35
CA ALA A 78 5.18 2.87 20.45
C ALA A 78 4.41 3.72 19.42
N ILE A 79 5.03 4.77 18.87
CA ILE A 79 4.46 5.65 17.84
C ILE A 79 5.06 5.32 16.47
N ALA A 80 6.34 4.94 16.40
CA ALA A 80 7.03 4.59 15.16
C ALA A 80 6.38 3.39 14.46
N THR A 81 6.03 2.33 15.21
CA THR A 81 5.48 1.10 14.64
C THR A 81 4.07 1.30 14.05
N PRO A 82 3.12 1.97 14.73
CA PRO A 82 1.81 2.27 14.13
C PRO A 82 1.93 3.20 12.92
N LEU A 83 2.87 4.15 12.96
CA LEU A 83 3.10 5.08 11.86
C LEU A 83 3.62 4.37 10.61
N ALA A 84 4.53 3.40 10.78
CA ALA A 84 5.02 2.57 9.69
C ALA A 84 3.88 1.75 9.04
N GLY A 85 3.01 1.14 9.85
CA GLY A 85 1.83 0.41 9.37
C GLY A 85 0.84 1.31 8.62
N LEU A 86 0.59 2.52 9.13
CA LEU A 86 -0.25 3.53 8.49
C LEU A 86 0.30 3.92 7.11
N ILE A 87 1.58 4.29 7.04
CA ILE A 87 2.23 4.71 5.80
C ILE A 87 2.23 3.57 4.78
N GLY A 88 2.60 2.35 5.19
CA GLY A 88 2.61 1.18 4.30
C GLY A 88 1.23 0.83 3.75
N THR A 89 0.20 0.91 4.59
CA THR A 89 -1.20 0.65 4.18
C THR A 89 -1.68 1.67 3.15
N LEU A 90 -1.42 2.96 3.39
CA LEU A 90 -1.78 4.03 2.46
C LEU A 90 -1.02 3.93 1.13
N ALA A 91 0.28 3.63 1.17
CA ALA A 91 1.09 3.46 -0.03
C ALA A 91 0.57 2.29 -0.89
N THR A 92 0.29 1.14 -0.25
CA THR A 92 -0.22 -0.05 -0.95
C THR A 92 -1.60 0.21 -1.56
N PHE A 93 -2.51 0.82 -0.79
CA PHE A 93 -3.84 1.18 -1.28
C PHE A 93 -3.76 2.15 -2.46
N GLY A 94 -2.95 3.20 -2.34
CA GLY A 94 -2.74 4.18 -3.41
C GLY A 94 -2.18 3.55 -4.68
N LEU A 95 -1.21 2.64 -4.55
CA LEU A 95 -0.60 1.96 -5.68
C LEU A 95 -1.61 1.04 -6.39
N ALA A 96 -2.32 0.20 -5.64
CA ALA A 96 -3.35 -0.69 -6.18
C ALA A 96 -4.47 0.10 -6.89
N TRP A 97 -4.94 1.19 -6.26
CA TRP A 97 -5.94 2.08 -6.84
C TRP A 97 -5.45 2.76 -8.12
N GLY A 98 -4.21 3.25 -8.10
CA GLY A 98 -3.58 3.90 -9.25
C GLY A 98 -3.46 2.95 -10.44
N ILE A 99 -2.97 1.72 -10.21
CA ILE A 99 -2.89 0.67 -11.24
C ILE A 99 -4.28 0.34 -11.77
N GLY A 100 -5.26 0.11 -10.90
CA GLY A 100 -6.63 -0.17 -11.32
C GLY A 100 -7.21 0.94 -12.21
N LYS A 101 -6.99 2.21 -11.87
CA LYS A 101 -7.47 3.35 -12.66
C LYS A 101 -6.75 3.48 -14.01
N LEU A 102 -5.50 3.05 -14.11
CA LEU A 102 -4.76 3.02 -15.39
C LEU A 102 -5.25 1.89 -16.29
N VAL A 103 -5.48 0.69 -15.73
CA VAL A 103 -5.90 -0.50 -16.48
C VAL A 103 -7.34 -0.40 -16.98
N ILE A 104 -8.26 0.19 -16.20
CA ILE A 104 -9.69 0.25 -16.53
C ILE A 104 -10.02 1.37 -17.55
N ARG A 105 -9.07 2.24 -17.89
CA ARG A 105 -9.30 3.44 -18.73
C ARG A 105 -9.41 3.18 -20.24
N GLY A 106 -9.66 1.94 -20.68
CA GLY A 106 -9.70 1.59 -22.10
C GLY A 106 -10.91 0.75 -22.46
N SER A 107 -12.05 1.39 -22.76
CA SER A 107 -13.14 0.84 -23.59
C SER A 107 -14.17 1.91 -23.89
N SER A 108 -13.80 2.93 -24.66
CA SER A 108 -14.78 3.71 -25.43
C SER A 108 -14.95 3.00 -26.77
N LEU A 109 -15.88 2.05 -26.85
CA LEU A 109 -16.24 1.45 -28.13
C LEU A 109 -16.90 2.52 -29.01
N PRO A 110 -16.51 2.64 -30.30
CA PRO A 110 -17.21 3.50 -31.24
C PRO A 110 -18.64 2.98 -31.40
N SER A 111 -19.64 3.84 -31.23
CA SER A 111 -20.99 3.54 -31.66
C SER A 111 -20.99 3.50 -33.18
N THR A 112 -20.88 2.29 -33.77
CA THR A 112 -21.19 2.08 -35.18
C THR A 112 -22.68 2.36 -35.35
N GLN A 113 -22.96 3.57 -35.78
CA GLN A 113 -24.23 4.00 -36.33
C GLN A 113 -24.49 3.13 -37.56
N TYR A 114 -25.34 2.11 -37.41
CA TYR A 114 -25.95 1.44 -38.54
C TYR A 114 -26.97 2.43 -39.10
N ASP A 115 -26.54 3.22 -40.08
CA ASP A 115 -27.42 4.01 -40.91
C ASP A 115 -28.39 3.03 -41.61
N ALA A 116 -29.62 3.04 -41.12
CA ALA A 116 -30.76 2.46 -41.80
C ALA A 116 -31.10 3.38 -42.97
N ASP A 117 -30.52 3.15 -44.14
CA ASP A 117 -30.96 3.74 -45.41
C ASP A 117 -30.21 3.07 -46.59
N SER A 118 -30.60 1.85 -46.94
CA SER A 118 -30.38 1.30 -48.29
C SER A 118 -31.15 0.00 -48.49
N ASP A 119 -32.47 0.05 -48.48
CA ASP A 119 -33.28 -0.98 -49.16
C ASP A 119 -34.58 -0.34 -49.64
N SER A 120 -34.42 0.69 -50.46
CA SER A 120 -35.49 1.35 -51.20
C SER A 120 -34.99 1.74 -52.59
N ASP A 121 -34.54 0.75 -53.39
CA ASP A 121 -34.31 0.87 -54.84
C ASP A 121 -34.14 -0.55 -55.44
N ALA A 122 -35.23 -1.28 -55.74
CA ALA A 122 -35.80 -1.50 -57.10
C ALA A 122 -35.17 -2.72 -57.85
N PRO A 123 -35.77 -3.29 -58.92
CA PRO A 123 -37.05 -2.99 -59.60
C PRO A 123 -37.99 -4.21 -59.83
N ASP A 124 -39.13 -3.92 -60.45
CA ASP A 124 -40.28 -4.78 -60.83
C ASP A 124 -39.96 -6.06 -61.65
#